data_AF-A0A3B9HXF8-F1
#
_entry.id   AF-A0A3B9HXF8-F1
#
_cell.length_a   1.000
_cell.length_b   1.000
_cell.length_c   1.000
_cell.angle_alpha   90.00
_cell.angle_beta   90.00
_cell.angle_gamma   90.00
#
_symmetry.space_group_name_H-M   'P 1'
#
loop_
_entity.id
_entity.type
_entity.pdbx_description
1 polymer ?
#
loop_
_entity_poly.entity_id
_entity_poly.type
_entity_poly.pdbx_seq_one_letter_code
_entity_poly.pdbx_strand_id
1 'polypeptide(L)'
;MKILLCGFFGEGNLGDETILQAIRQQLPDSCSLTITSGRLSSIGGQSIGRRGILAWPAFIQALLENDAAIFSGGILQDWSFEGVTFFALRMIAASMLRCEPALWGAGIGPLRSPGGKKLASRALKRVNSAWLRDDASNRLYQELTGNAAG
;
A
#
# COMPACT_ATOMS: atom_id res chain seq x y z
N MET A 1 16.41 -3.59 8.18
CA MET A 1 15.50 -2.68 7.44
C MET A 1 14.12 -2.81 8.05
N LYS A 2 13.40 -1.71 8.23
CA LYS A 2 12.07 -1.67 8.81
C LYS A 2 11.05 -1.34 7.72
N ILE A 3 10.05 -2.19 7.56
CA ILE A 3 9.07 -2.11 6.48
C ILE A 3 7.67 -1.92 7.05
N LEU A 4 6.99 -0.89 6.57
CA LEU A 4 5.56 -0.70 6.77
C LEU A 4 4.79 -1.30 5.58
N LEU A 5 4.08 -2.41 5.82
CA LEU A 5 3.28 -3.09 4.82
C LEU A 5 1.82 -2.61 4.87
N CYS A 6 1.36 -2.12 3.72
CA CYS A 6 0.05 -1.54 3.51
C CYS A 6 -0.77 -2.37 2.51
N GLY A 7 -1.98 -2.74 2.88
CA GLY A 7 -2.89 -3.53 2.05
C GLY A 7 -4.19 -3.84 2.79
N PHE A 8 -5.06 -4.66 2.21
CA PHE A 8 -6.34 -5.05 2.81
C PHE A 8 -6.21 -6.22 3.81
N PHE A 9 -5.16 -6.20 4.63
CA PHE A 9 -4.82 -7.29 5.55
C PHE A 9 -5.65 -7.27 6.83
N GLY A 10 -5.81 -8.43 7.46
CA GLY A 10 -6.45 -8.62 8.76
C GLY A 10 -7.97 -8.51 8.74
N GLU A 11 -8.60 -8.79 7.60
CA GLU A 11 -10.05 -8.71 7.43
C GLU A 11 -10.70 -10.08 7.19
N GLY A 12 -9.89 -11.14 7.16
CA GLY A 12 -10.36 -12.50 6.91
C GLY A 12 -10.60 -12.79 5.43
N ASN A 13 -10.19 -11.90 4.52
CA ASN A 13 -10.16 -12.20 3.09
C ASN A 13 -9.01 -13.17 2.79
N LEU A 14 -9.32 -14.41 2.40
CA LEU A 14 -8.31 -15.44 2.14
C LEU A 14 -7.24 -14.98 1.14
N GLY A 15 -7.62 -14.21 0.13
CA GLY A 15 -6.68 -13.67 -0.86
C GLY A 15 -5.67 -12.71 -0.23
N ASP A 16 -6.15 -11.70 0.49
CA ASP A 16 -5.28 -10.72 1.14
C ASP A 16 -4.42 -11.36 2.25
N GLU A 17 -4.98 -12.29 3.03
CA GLU A 17 -4.20 -13.03 4.04
C GLU A 17 -3.11 -13.90 3.40
N THR A 18 -3.39 -14.51 2.24
CA THR A 18 -2.40 -15.31 1.50
C THR A 18 -1.27 -14.42 0.99
N ILE A 19 -1.58 -13.22 0.47
CA ILE A 19 -0.58 -12.24 0.06
C ILE A 19 0.28 -11.83 1.27
N LEU A 20 -0.33 -11.53 2.42
CA LEU A 20 0.42 -11.20 3.63
C LEU A 20 1.39 -12.30 4.04
N GLN A 21 0.93 -13.56 4.07
CA GLN A 21 1.77 -14.70 4.43
C GLN A 21 2.90 -14.91 3.43
N ALA A 22 2.63 -14.81 2.12
CA ALA A 22 3.65 -14.94 1.08
C ALA A 22 4.73 -13.86 1.20
N ILE A 23 4.34 -12.59 1.40
CA ILE A 23 5.27 -11.47 1.62
C ILE A 23 6.16 -11.76 2.82
N ARG A 24 5.56 -12.20 3.92
CA ARG A 24 6.29 -12.48 5.16
C ARG A 24 7.28 -13.63 5.05
N GLN A 25 6.93 -14.68 4.33
CA GLN A 25 7.80 -15.84 4.12
C GLN A 25 9.00 -15.53 3.21
N GLN A 26 8.89 -14.53 2.35
CA GLN A 26 9.97 -14.12 1.45
C GLN A 26 10.85 -13.00 2.03
N LEU A 27 10.40 -12.32 3.09
CA LEU A 27 11.20 -11.28 3.72
C LEU A 27 12.39 -11.91 4.49
N PRO A 28 13.61 -11.38 4.32
CA PRO A 28 14.76 -11.83 5.10
C PRO A 28 14.54 -11.61 6.60
N ASP A 29 15.11 -12.46 7.45
CA ASP A 29 15.02 -12.35 8.91
C ASP A 29 15.57 -11.01 9.46
N SER A 30 16.45 -10.34 8.72
CA SER A 30 16.96 -9.01 9.05
C SER A 30 15.95 -7.86 8.86
N CYS A 31 14.78 -8.16 8.30
CA CYS A 31 13.71 -7.20 8.07
C CYS A 31 12.63 -7.32 9.16
N SER A 32 12.23 -6.19 9.74
CA SER A 32 11.07 -6.14 10.65
C SER A 32 9.85 -5.58 9.93
N LEU A 33 8.68 -6.17 10.20
CA LEU A 33 7.44 -5.82 9.52
C LEU A 33 6.42 -5.19 10.48
N THR A 34 5.96 -4.00 10.12
CA THR A 34 4.77 -3.36 10.69
C THR A 34 3.65 -3.42 9.65
N ILE A 35 2.45 -3.87 10.03
CA ILE A 35 1.36 -4.14 9.09
C ILE A 35 0.18 -3.22 9.40
N THR A 36 -0.37 -2.54 8.40
CA THR A 36 -1.70 -1.93 8.54
C THR A 36 -2.76 -3.01 8.44
N SER A 37 -3.55 -3.20 9.49
CA SER A 37 -4.51 -4.30 9.60
C SER A 37 -5.93 -3.81 9.94
N GLY A 38 -6.95 -4.45 9.36
CA GLY A 38 -8.35 -4.21 9.70
C GLY A 38 -8.72 -4.73 11.10
N ARG A 39 -8.07 -5.82 11.56
CA ARG A 39 -8.16 -6.34 12.92
C ARG A 39 -6.78 -6.41 13.53
N LEU A 40 -6.60 -5.75 14.68
CA LEU A 40 -5.32 -5.82 15.39
C LEU A 40 -5.03 -7.26 15.80
N SER A 41 -3.87 -7.77 15.40
CA SER A 41 -3.37 -9.07 15.83
C SER A 41 -1.86 -9.02 15.93
N SER A 42 -1.32 -9.61 16.99
CA SER A 42 0.13 -9.74 17.18
C SER A 42 0.71 -10.95 16.46
N ILE A 43 -0.12 -11.72 15.72
CA ILE A 43 0.30 -12.96 15.08
C ILE A 43 1.18 -12.62 13.88
N GLY A 44 2.47 -12.45 14.19
CA GLY A 44 3.54 -12.37 13.22
C GLY A 44 3.91 -10.97 12.73
N GLY A 45 3.84 -10.00 13.62
CA GLY A 45 4.36 -8.66 13.39
C GLY A 45 3.65 -7.65 14.29
N GLN A 46 4.14 -6.42 14.30
CA GLN A 46 3.38 -5.31 14.87
C GLN A 46 2.25 -4.94 13.90
N SER A 47 1.01 -4.93 14.37
CA SER A 47 -0.13 -4.48 13.57
C SER A 47 -0.63 -3.13 14.07
N ILE A 48 -0.86 -2.18 13.17
CA ILE A 48 -1.54 -0.92 13.46
C ILE A 48 -2.91 -0.88 12.78
N GLY A 49 -3.82 -0.09 13.32
CA GLY A 49 -5.15 0.06 12.74
C GLY A 49 -5.06 0.58 11.31
N ARG A 50 -5.77 -0.06 10.39
CA ARG A 50 -5.85 0.38 8.99
C ARG A 50 -6.91 1.49 8.84
N ARG A 51 -8.13 1.27 9.35
CA ARG A 51 -9.31 2.05 8.98
C ARG A 51 -9.55 3.30 9.85
N GLY A 52 -10.21 4.29 9.26
CA GLY A 52 -10.73 5.47 9.95
C GLY A 52 -9.71 6.55 10.24
N ILE A 53 -10.19 7.71 10.68
CA ILE A 53 -9.32 8.87 10.95
C ILE A 53 -8.39 8.63 12.15
N LEU A 54 -8.84 7.82 13.10
CA LEU A 54 -8.09 7.45 14.31
C LEU A 54 -6.87 6.55 14.02
N ALA A 55 -6.78 5.95 12.83
CA ALA A 55 -5.62 5.19 12.41
C ALA A 55 -4.46 6.07 11.93
N TRP A 56 -4.70 7.34 11.60
CA TRP A 56 -3.66 8.23 11.05
C TRP A 56 -2.51 8.49 12.02
N PRO A 57 -2.72 8.80 13.32
CA PRO A 57 -1.60 9.02 14.24
C PRO A 57 -0.64 7.83 14.31
N ALA A 58 -1.18 6.61 14.45
CA ALA A 58 -0.38 5.39 14.45
C ALA A 58 0.31 5.13 13.10
N PHE A 59 -0.35 5.46 11.99
CA PHE A 59 0.23 5.35 10.66
C PHE A 59 1.40 6.33 10.45
N ILE A 60 1.24 7.60 10.84
CA ILE A 60 2.30 8.61 10.77
C ILE A 60 3.49 8.21 11.66
N GLN A 61 3.23 7.74 12.88
CA GLN A 61 4.29 7.21 13.74
C GLN A 61 5.02 6.05 13.07
N ALA A 62 4.28 5.09 12.49
CA ALA A 62 4.89 3.99 11.77
C ALA A 62 5.73 4.46 10.57
N LEU A 63 5.31 5.50 9.84
CA LEU A 63 6.13 6.08 8.77
C LEU A 63 7.45 6.65 9.29
N LEU A 64 7.47 7.26 10.46
CA LEU A 64 8.70 7.80 11.07
C LEU A 64 9.64 6.70 11.59
N GLU A 65 9.09 5.53 11.91
CA GLU A 65 9.83 4.40 12.46
C GLU A 65 10.31 3.40 11.39
N ASN A 66 9.82 3.50 10.14
CA ASN A 66 10.11 2.56 9.06
C ASN A 66 10.86 3.22 7.90
N ASP A 67 11.72 2.44 7.25
CA ASP A 67 12.55 2.89 6.12
C ASP A 67 11.74 2.96 4.81
N ALA A 68 10.79 2.04 4.62
CA ALA A 68 9.99 1.93 3.40
C ALA A 68 8.52 1.58 3.69
N ALA A 69 7.63 2.08 2.85
CA ALA A 69 6.19 1.79 2.88
C ALA A 69 5.81 0.97 1.64
N ILE A 70 5.59 -0.33 1.81
CA ILE A 70 5.23 -1.23 0.72
C ILE A 70 3.71 -1.34 0.64
N PHE A 71 3.15 -1.06 -0.53
CA PHE A 71 1.74 -1.24 -0.83
C PHE A 71 1.53 -2.47 -1.71
N SER A 72 0.63 -3.36 -1.30
CA SER A 72 0.35 -4.63 -1.99
C SER A 72 -1.14 -4.97 -1.99
N GLY A 73 -1.51 -6.00 -2.76
CA GLY A 73 -2.90 -6.39 -2.99
C GLY A 73 -3.61 -5.51 -4.03
N GLY A 74 -4.94 -5.56 -4.06
CA GLY A 74 -5.76 -4.74 -4.96
C GLY A 74 -6.00 -3.35 -4.38
N ILE A 75 -5.22 -2.35 -4.78
CA ILE A 75 -5.25 -0.99 -4.23
C ILE A 75 -5.75 0.03 -5.27
N LEU A 76 -6.05 1.24 -4.80
CA LEU A 76 -6.48 2.36 -5.66
C LEU A 76 -7.68 1.99 -6.56
N GLN A 77 -8.72 1.41 -5.97
CA GLN A 77 -9.93 1.00 -6.69
C GLN A 77 -11.10 1.95 -6.40
N ASP A 78 -11.79 2.40 -7.45
CA ASP A 78 -12.98 3.27 -7.32
C ASP A 78 -14.26 2.50 -6.92
N TRP A 79 -14.18 1.18 -6.66
CA TRP A 79 -15.33 0.38 -6.21
C TRP A 79 -15.76 0.71 -4.78
N SER A 80 -14.88 1.31 -3.98
CA SER A 80 -15.20 1.81 -2.65
C SER A 80 -14.69 3.23 -2.49
N PHE A 81 -15.45 4.06 -1.77
CA PHE A 81 -15.04 5.45 -1.44
C PHE A 81 -13.71 5.48 -0.65
N GLU A 82 -13.44 4.40 0.08
CA GLU A 82 -12.21 4.18 0.82
C GLU A 82 -11.04 3.73 -0.09
N GLY A 83 -11.26 3.20 -1.30
CA GLY A 83 -10.20 2.51 -2.05
C GLY A 83 -9.12 3.43 -2.64
N VAL A 84 -9.48 4.56 -3.23
CA VAL A 84 -8.50 5.46 -3.88
C VAL A 84 -7.92 6.46 -2.90
N THR A 85 -8.79 7.21 -2.24
CA THR A 85 -8.38 8.33 -1.38
C THR A 85 -7.49 7.84 -0.24
N PHE A 86 -7.85 6.73 0.40
CA PHE A 86 -7.12 6.19 1.53
C PHE A 86 -5.69 5.80 1.18
N PHE A 87 -5.49 5.01 0.13
CA PHE A 87 -4.17 4.52 -0.26
C PHE A 87 -3.34 5.63 -0.91
N ALA A 88 -3.95 6.48 -1.73
CA ALA A 88 -3.26 7.60 -2.35
C ALA A 88 -2.72 8.60 -1.31
N LEU A 89 -3.53 8.98 -0.32
CA LEU A 89 -3.08 9.88 0.75
C LEU A 89 -1.96 9.26 1.60
N ARG A 90 -2.00 7.94 1.83
CA ARG A 90 -0.93 7.23 2.55
C ARG A 90 0.38 7.18 1.78
N MET A 91 0.33 6.90 0.47
CA MET A 91 1.52 6.97 -0.38
C MET A 91 2.12 8.38 -0.39
N ILE A 92 1.26 9.41 -0.48
CA ILE A 92 1.71 10.80 -0.42
C ILE A 92 2.36 11.09 0.93
N ALA A 93 1.73 10.72 2.04
CA ALA A 93 2.28 10.91 3.38
C ALA A 93 3.64 10.20 3.57
N ALA A 94 3.75 8.96 3.08
CA ALA A 94 5.00 8.19 3.12
C ALA A 94 6.13 8.93 2.39
N SER A 95 5.88 9.39 1.16
CA SER A 95 6.86 10.15 0.38
C SER A 95 7.31 11.46 1.05
N MET A 96 6.46 12.07 1.88
CA MET A 96 6.79 13.30 2.60
C MET A 96 7.61 13.06 3.86
N LEU A 97 7.56 11.85 4.42
CA LEU A 97 8.19 11.49 5.70
C LEU A 97 9.43 10.61 5.54
N ARG A 98 10.08 10.62 4.37
CA ARG A 98 11.27 9.82 4.03
C ARG A 98 11.07 8.29 4.14
N CYS A 99 9.83 7.85 4.23
CA CYS A 99 9.47 6.43 4.18
C CYS A 99 9.09 6.11 2.74
N GLU A 100 10.03 5.58 1.95
CA GLU A 100 9.88 5.50 0.50
C GLU A 100 8.70 4.61 0.11
N PRO A 101 7.66 5.13 -0.57
CA PRO A 101 6.54 4.30 -0.98
C PRO A 101 6.94 3.43 -2.18
N ALA A 102 6.65 2.14 -2.09
CA ALA A 102 6.86 1.16 -3.14
C ALA A 102 5.59 0.34 -3.38
N LEU A 103 5.39 -0.15 -4.61
CA LEU A 103 4.31 -1.10 -4.92
C LEU A 103 4.93 -2.48 -5.16
N TRP A 104 4.40 -3.51 -4.52
CA TRP A 104 4.90 -4.88 -4.72
C TRP A 104 3.76 -5.87 -4.91
N GLY A 105 3.72 -6.51 -6.08
CA GLY A 105 2.64 -7.42 -6.47
C GLY A 105 1.26 -6.74 -6.44
N ALA A 106 1.22 -5.42 -6.59
CA ALA A 106 -0.01 -4.65 -6.43
C ALA A 106 -0.86 -4.69 -7.71
N GLY A 107 -2.18 -4.79 -7.54
CA GLY A 107 -3.15 -4.52 -8.60
C GLY A 107 -3.70 -3.10 -8.44
N ILE A 108 -3.78 -2.33 -9.53
CA ILE A 108 -4.27 -0.94 -9.51
C ILE A 108 -5.62 -0.85 -10.23
N GLY A 109 -6.58 -0.18 -9.60
CA GLY A 109 -7.87 0.13 -10.24
C GLY A 109 -8.93 -0.97 -10.14
N PRO A 110 -10.04 -0.83 -10.88
CA PRO A 110 -10.30 0.20 -11.88
C PRO A 110 -10.48 1.60 -11.26
N LEU A 111 -10.04 2.63 -12.01
CA LEU A 111 -10.22 4.05 -11.70
C LEU A 111 -11.13 4.68 -12.75
N ARG A 112 -12.38 4.94 -12.38
CA ARG A 112 -13.43 5.46 -13.27
C ARG A 112 -13.61 6.97 -13.12
N SER A 113 -13.42 7.50 -11.92
CA SER A 113 -13.66 8.90 -11.61
C SER A 113 -12.46 9.78 -12.02
N PRO A 114 -12.67 10.96 -12.64
CA PRO A 114 -11.58 11.88 -12.96
C PRO A 114 -10.82 12.34 -11.71
N GLY A 115 -11.52 12.54 -10.59
CA GLY A 115 -10.93 12.90 -9.30
C GLY A 115 -10.05 11.79 -8.73
N GLY A 116 -10.53 10.54 -8.74
CA GLY A 116 -9.78 9.36 -8.31
C GLY A 116 -8.54 9.15 -9.17
N LYS A 117 -8.65 9.24 -10.50
CA LYS A 117 -7.50 9.21 -11.43
C LYS A 117 -6.46 10.28 -11.10
N LYS A 118 -6.88 11.52 -10.88
CA LYS A 118 -5.96 12.64 -10.57
C LYS A 118 -5.24 12.43 -9.23
N LEU A 119 -5.94 11.95 -8.21
CA LEU A 119 -5.36 11.67 -6.91
C LEU A 119 -4.41 10.46 -6.96
N ALA A 120 -4.83 9.38 -7.61
CA ALA A 120 -3.99 8.21 -7.85
C ALA A 120 -2.72 8.58 -8.63
N SER A 121 -2.83 9.34 -9.72
CA SER A 121 -1.67 9.84 -10.49
C SER A 121 -0.68 10.61 -9.60
N ARG A 122 -1.17 11.51 -8.73
CA ARG A 122 -0.30 12.23 -7.78
C ARG A 122 0.42 11.31 -6.81
N ALA A 123 -0.27 10.29 -6.29
CA ALA A 123 0.32 9.32 -5.38
C ALA A 123 1.35 8.42 -6.09
N LEU A 124 0.97 7.83 -7.23
CA LEU A 124 1.81 6.92 -8.00
C LEU A 124 3.09 7.57 -8.52
N LYS A 125 3.07 8.86 -8.88
CA LYS A 125 4.27 9.61 -9.26
C LYS A 125 5.30 9.81 -8.14
N ARG A 126 4.95 9.49 -6.89
CA ARG A 126 5.83 9.57 -5.73
C ARG A 126 6.38 8.21 -5.31
N VAL A 127 5.89 7.14 -5.94
CA VAL A 127 6.36 5.78 -5.69
C VAL A 127 7.75 5.63 -6.29
N ASN A 128 8.70 5.10 -5.50
CA ASN A 128 10.08 4.91 -5.93
C ASN A 128 10.24 3.70 -6.86
N SER A 129 9.54 2.60 -6.54
CA SER A 129 9.55 1.37 -7.31
C SER A 129 8.17 0.73 -7.35
N ALA A 130 7.81 0.15 -8.49
CA ALA A 130 6.51 -0.45 -8.68
C ALA A 130 6.64 -1.79 -9.42
N TRP A 131 6.24 -2.87 -8.78
CA TRP A 131 6.04 -4.18 -9.40
C TRP A 131 4.56 -4.53 -9.33
N LEU A 132 3.93 -4.62 -10.49
CA LEU A 132 2.49 -4.77 -10.61
C LEU A 132 2.11 -6.19 -11.01
N ARG A 133 0.94 -6.63 -10.53
CA ARG A 133 0.51 -8.03 -10.65
C ARG A 133 0.10 -8.42 -12.07
N ASP A 134 -0.43 -7.49 -12.85
CA ASP A 134 -1.06 -7.77 -14.13
C ASP A 134 -0.88 -6.63 -15.15
N ASP A 135 -1.00 -6.96 -16.44
CA ASP A 135 -0.83 -6.02 -17.56
C ASP A 135 -1.80 -4.85 -17.52
N ALA A 136 -3.01 -5.06 -17.00
CA ALA A 136 -4.00 -4.00 -16.87
C ALA A 136 -3.52 -2.94 -15.87
N SER A 137 -2.97 -3.38 -14.73
CA SER A 137 -2.35 -2.51 -13.73
C SER A 137 -1.14 -1.78 -14.30
N ASN A 138 -0.28 -2.47 -15.08
CA ASN A 138 0.87 -1.86 -15.75
C ASN A 138 0.48 -0.74 -16.70
N ARG A 139 -0.50 -0.99 -17.58
CA ARG A 139 -1.00 0.03 -18.52
C ARG A 139 -1.59 1.23 -17.79
N LEU A 140 -2.37 0.98 -16.73
CA LEU A 140 -2.97 2.06 -15.94
C LEU A 140 -1.90 2.87 -15.19
N TYR A 141 -0.87 2.23 -14.65
CA TYR A 141 0.26 2.92 -14.03
C TYR A 141 0.99 3.81 -15.04
N GLN A 142 1.25 3.30 -16.25
CA GLN A 142 1.88 4.06 -17.32
C GLN A 142 1.01 5.25 -17.78
N GLU A 143 -0.30 5.05 -17.94
CA GLU A 143 -1.25 6.12 -18.26
C GLU A 143 -1.20 7.25 -17.22
N LEU A 144 -1.15 6.89 -15.93
CA LEU A 144 -1.25 7.85 -14.84
C LEU A 144 0.08 8.55 -14.51
N THR A 145 1.21 7.87 -14.70
CA THR A 145 2.52 8.38 -14.29
C THR A 145 3.36 8.89 -15.47
N GLY A 146 3.15 8.33 -16.66
CA GLY A 146 4.04 8.51 -17.82
C GLY A 146 5.27 7.60 -17.80
N ASN A 147 5.43 6.77 -16.77
CA ASN A 147 6.59 5.90 -16.57
C ASN A 147 6.18 4.42 -16.66
N ALA A 148 7.10 3.56 -17.07
CA ALA A 148 6.93 2.13 -16.91
C ALA A 148 7.04 1.77 -15.41
N ALA A 149 6.27 0.76 -14.99
CA ALA A 149 6.57 0.04 -13.77
C ALA A 149 7.89 -0.74 -13.95
N GLY A 150 8.59 -1.01 -12.84
CA GLY A 150 9.89 -1.66 -12.82
C GLY A 150 9.81 -3.18 -12.88
#